data_AF-A0A2E6ZZL3-F1
#
_entry.id   AF-A0A2E6ZZL3-F1
#
_cell.length_a   1.000
_cell.length_b   1.000
_cell.length_c   1.000
_cell.angle_alpha   90.00
_cell.angle_beta   90.00
_cell.angle_gamma   90.00
#
_symmetry.space_group_name_H-M   'P 1'
#
loop_
_entity.id
_entity.type
_entity.pdbx_description
1 polymer ?
#
loop_
_entity_poly.entity_id
_entity_poly.type
_entity_poly.pdbx_seq_one_letter_code
_entity_poly.pdbx_strand_id
1 'polypeptide(L)'
;MKVSPMTKVSTFKTNFKENFGVDIKCHKGMSKGHTAEDEDKMHEICTGMETDRDFDLDIHGNMNVSTVEKEVADSLGFLVQVLNADGSNADNDATLGEIREQY
;
A
#
# COMPACT_ATOMS: atom_id res chain seq x y z
N MET A 1 -4.49 6.49 8.53
CA MET A 1 -3.70 5.33 9.06
C MET A 1 -2.27 5.78 9.26
N LYS A 2 -1.60 5.41 10.37
CA LYS A 2 -0.19 5.76 10.60
C LYS A 2 0.73 4.59 10.28
N VAL A 3 1.80 4.84 9.54
CA VAL A 3 2.82 3.85 9.17
C VAL A 3 4.17 4.33 9.67
N SER A 4 4.86 3.50 10.44
CA SER A 4 6.21 3.85 10.91
C SER A 4 7.26 3.37 9.90
N PRO A 5 8.36 4.11 9.68
CA PRO A 5 9.47 3.67 8.82
C PRO A 5 10.10 2.34 9.25
N MET A 6 10.00 1.98 10.53
CA MET A 6 10.49 0.69 11.07
C MET A 6 9.49 -0.46 10.90
N THR A 7 8.25 -0.18 10.48
CA THR A 7 7.23 -1.20 10.23
C THR A 7 7.64 -2.09 9.07
N LYS A 8 7.43 -3.40 9.21
CA LYS A 8 7.66 -4.37 8.13
C LYS A 8 6.58 -4.27 7.06
N VAL A 9 6.93 -4.61 5.82
CA VAL A 9 6.00 -4.71 4.71
C VAL A 9 4.86 -5.68 5.02
N SER A 10 5.16 -6.84 5.61
CA SER A 10 4.14 -7.79 6.08
C SER A 10 3.12 -7.15 7.03
N THR A 11 3.60 -6.43 8.04
CA THR A 11 2.75 -5.75 9.02
C THR A 11 1.88 -4.67 8.36
N PHE A 12 2.41 -3.95 7.39
CA PHE A 12 1.63 -2.97 6.64
C PHE A 12 0.56 -3.61 5.78
N LYS A 13 0.88 -4.68 5.05
CA LYS A 13 -0.12 -5.46 4.29
C LYS A 13 -1.26 -5.92 5.20
N THR A 14 -0.93 -6.48 6.37
CA THR A 14 -1.91 -6.91 7.36
C THR A 14 -2.76 -5.74 7.85
N ASN A 15 -2.15 -4.63 8.27
CA ASN A 15 -2.91 -3.47 8.72
C ASN A 15 -3.79 -2.90 7.61
N PHE A 16 -3.32 -2.87 6.36
CA PHE A 16 -4.10 -2.39 5.23
C PHE A 16 -5.34 -3.26 5.02
N LYS A 17 -5.16 -4.58 5.07
CA LYS A 17 -6.27 -5.54 5.01
C LYS A 17 -7.23 -5.39 6.18
N GLU A 18 -6.75 -5.17 7.40
CA GLU A 18 -7.64 -4.98 8.56
C GLU A 18 -8.41 -3.65 8.51
N ASN A 19 -7.81 -2.58 7.99
CA ASN A 19 -8.44 -1.27 7.89
C ASN A 19 -9.39 -1.16 6.69
N PHE A 20 -9.03 -1.74 5.55
CA PHE A 20 -9.73 -1.55 4.27
C PHE A 20 -10.38 -2.82 3.71
N GLY A 21 -10.00 -3.99 4.21
CA GLY A 21 -10.55 -5.27 3.77
C GLY A 21 -10.00 -5.78 2.44
N VAL A 22 -8.84 -5.28 1.99
CA VAL A 22 -8.22 -5.65 0.71
C VAL A 22 -6.74 -5.97 0.88
N ASP A 23 -6.20 -6.87 0.05
CA ASP A 23 -4.77 -7.15 0.01
C ASP A 23 -4.03 -6.16 -0.88
N ILE A 24 -2.76 -5.91 -0.55
CA ILE A 24 -1.87 -5.03 -1.31
C ILE A 24 -0.50 -5.67 -1.56
N LYS A 25 0.12 -5.27 -2.66
CA LYS A 25 1.48 -5.62 -3.07
C LYS A 25 2.34 -4.37 -3.03
N CYS A 26 3.43 -4.40 -2.26
CA CYS A 26 4.36 -3.27 -2.15
C CYS A 26 5.55 -3.48 -3.11
N HIS A 27 6.07 -2.40 -3.67
CA HIS A 27 7.26 -2.38 -4.53
C HIS A 27 8.41 -1.64 -3.83
N LYS A 28 9.64 -1.91 -4.26
CA LYS A 28 10.85 -1.19 -3.85
C LYS A 28 10.99 0.06 -4.72
N GLY A 29 10.74 1.21 -4.11
CA GLY A 29 10.79 2.53 -4.73
C GLY A 29 9.65 2.80 -5.73
N MET A 30 9.88 3.77 -6.60
CA MET A 30 8.90 4.25 -7.60
C MET A 30 8.79 3.36 -8.85
N SER A 31 9.32 2.14 -8.82
CA SER A 31 9.38 1.23 -9.98
C SER A 31 8.66 -0.07 -9.71
N LYS A 32 7.80 -0.51 -10.65
CA LYS A 32 7.06 -1.79 -10.56
C LYS A 32 7.92 -3.04 -10.83
N GLY A 33 9.22 -2.87 -11.06
CA GLY A 33 10.14 -3.95 -11.43
C GLY A 33 10.68 -4.76 -10.25
N HIS A 34 10.60 -4.20 -9.03
CA HIS A 34 11.11 -4.84 -7.82
C HIS A 34 10.01 -4.86 -6.77
N THR A 35 9.45 -6.02 -6.49
CA THR A 35 8.53 -6.19 -5.35
C THR A 35 9.28 -6.17 -4.03
N ALA A 36 8.66 -5.56 -3.03
CA ALA A 36 9.16 -5.57 -1.66
C ALA A 36 8.93 -6.95 -1.02
N GLU A 37 9.91 -7.44 -0.26
CA GLU A 37 9.78 -8.66 0.52
C GLU A 37 9.08 -8.36 1.84
N ASP A 38 8.39 -9.35 2.39
CA ASP A 38 7.60 -9.21 3.62
C ASP A 38 8.44 -8.89 4.86
N GLU A 39 9.74 -9.19 4.81
CA GLU A 39 10.71 -8.91 5.86
C GLU A 39 11.34 -7.53 5.77
N ASP A 40 11.32 -6.89 4.59
CA ASP A 40 11.82 -5.53 4.39
C ASP A 40 11.00 -4.56 5.25
N LYS A 41 11.65 -3.50 5.72
CA LYS A 41 11.00 -2.39 6.41
C LYS A 41 10.65 -1.28 5.43
N MET A 42 9.67 -0.45 5.80
CA MET A 42 9.20 0.66 4.96
C MET A 42 10.32 1.60 4.51
N HIS A 43 11.24 1.93 5.40
CA HIS A 43 12.36 2.80 5.05
C HIS A 43 13.37 2.16 4.07
N GLU A 44 13.42 0.83 3.97
CA GLU A 44 14.33 0.12 3.06
C GLU A 44 13.79 0.11 1.63
N ILE A 45 12.46 0.17 1.49
CA ILE A 45 11.78 0.18 0.19
C ILE A 45 11.38 1.58 -0.27
N CYS A 46 11.33 2.55 0.65
CA CYS A 46 11.07 3.95 0.36
C CYS A 46 12.22 4.56 -0.46
N THR A 47 11.88 5.32 -1.50
CA THR A 47 12.84 6.14 -2.23
C THR A 47 12.63 7.62 -1.93
N GLY A 48 13.61 8.26 -1.28
CA GLY A 48 13.71 9.72 -1.23
C GLY A 48 12.94 10.43 -0.12
N MET A 49 12.47 9.75 0.93
CA MET A 49 11.85 10.42 2.09
C MET A 49 12.67 10.28 3.38
N GLU A 50 12.49 11.25 4.26
CA GLU A 50 13.06 11.26 5.61
C GLU A 50 12.44 10.14 6.45
N THR A 51 13.30 9.22 6.91
CA THR A 51 12.93 8.05 7.71
C THR A 51 12.73 8.37 9.20
N ASP A 52 12.69 9.65 9.54
CA ASP A 52 12.65 10.17 10.92
C ASP A 52 11.21 10.46 11.40
N ARG A 53 10.20 10.29 10.53
CA ARG A 53 8.79 10.58 10.87
C ARG A 53 7.86 9.44 10.49
N ASP A 54 6.80 9.28 11.27
CA ASP A 54 5.68 8.43 10.91
C ASP A 54 4.92 9.04 9.72
N PHE A 55 4.54 8.19 8.79
CA PHE A 55 3.77 8.56 7.62
C PHE A 55 2.28 8.48 7.95
N ASP A 56 1.54 9.54 7.65
CA ASP A 56 0.08 9.56 7.79
C ASP A 56 -0.55 9.35 6.42
N LEU A 57 -1.29 8.25 6.27
CA LEU A 57 -2.02 7.90 5.05
C LEU A 57 -3.51 8.19 5.26
N ASP A 58 -4.03 9.17 4.51
CA ASP A 58 -5.45 9.53 4.52
C ASP A 58 -6.21 8.76 3.43
N ILE A 59 -6.34 7.44 3.63
CA ILE A 59 -7.01 6.55 2.68
C ILE A 59 -8.43 6.27 3.16
N HIS A 60 -9.39 6.35 2.23
CA HIS A 60 -10.81 6.12 2.49
C HIS A 60 -11.35 4.98 1.62
N GLY A 61 -12.29 4.18 2.15
CA GLY A 61 -12.86 3.02 1.44
C GLY A 61 -13.60 3.36 0.14
N ASN A 62 -14.06 4.60 -0.02
CA ASN A 62 -14.71 5.09 -1.24
C ASN A 62 -13.71 5.64 -2.28
N MET A 63 -12.40 5.64 -1.99
CA MET A 63 -11.39 6.06 -2.96
C MET A 63 -11.12 4.94 -3.98
N ASN A 64 -10.86 5.35 -5.21
CA ASN A 64 -10.46 4.45 -6.29
C ASN A 64 -9.04 3.93 -6.03
N VAL A 65 -8.77 2.70 -6.47
CA VAL A 65 -7.45 2.06 -6.36
C VAL A 65 -6.35 2.97 -6.89
N SER A 66 -6.54 3.60 -8.04
CA SER A 66 -5.56 4.51 -8.63
C SER A 66 -5.20 5.70 -7.73
N THR A 67 -6.19 6.23 -7.00
CA THR A 67 -5.96 7.33 -6.04
C THR A 67 -5.16 6.80 -4.86
N VAL A 68 -5.56 5.66 -4.31
CA VAL A 68 -4.89 5.03 -3.17
C VAL A 68 -3.44 4.68 -3.47
N GLU A 69 -3.18 4.04 -4.61
CA GLU A 69 -1.82 3.72 -5.06
C GLU A 69 -0.95 4.97 -5.18
N LYS A 70 -1.55 6.07 -5.67
CA LYS A 70 -0.87 7.36 -5.82
C LYS A 70 -0.60 8.05 -4.48
N GLU A 71 -1.57 8.08 -3.57
CA GLU A 71 -1.42 8.67 -2.24
C GLU A 71 -0.33 7.95 -1.44
N VAL A 72 -0.30 6.62 -1.52
CA VAL A 72 0.78 5.83 -0.91
C VAL A 72 2.12 6.14 -1.56
N ALA A 73 2.19 6.21 -2.89
CA ALA A 73 3.43 6.56 -3.57
C ALA A 73 3.95 7.95 -3.18
N ASP A 74 3.06 8.94 -3.10
CA ASP A 74 3.40 10.32 -2.74
C ASP A 74 3.77 10.47 -1.25
N SER A 75 3.11 9.71 -0.37
CA SER A 75 3.32 9.79 1.08
C SER A 75 4.44 8.90 1.61
N LEU A 76 4.69 7.75 0.98
CA LEU A 76 5.65 6.75 1.43
C LEU A 76 6.83 6.54 0.48
N GLY A 77 6.78 7.07 -0.75
CA GLY A 77 7.92 7.08 -1.66
C GLY A 77 8.16 5.74 -2.35
N PHE A 78 7.14 4.88 -2.39
CA PHE A 78 7.18 3.60 -3.10
C PHE A 78 5.81 3.24 -3.68
N LEU A 79 5.80 2.46 -4.77
CA LEU A 79 4.54 2.05 -5.38
C LEU A 79 3.89 0.90 -4.62
N VAL A 80 2.58 0.97 -4.45
CA VAL A 80 1.75 -0.17 -4.06
C VAL A 80 0.81 -0.56 -5.19
N GLN A 81 0.33 -1.78 -5.14
CA GLN A 81 -0.74 -2.27 -6.00
C GLN A 81 -1.80 -2.99 -5.18
N VAL A 82 -3.05 -2.56 -5.31
CA VAL A 82 -4.17 -3.23 -4.67
C VAL A 82 -4.47 -4.53 -5.43
N LEU A 83 -4.81 -5.58 -4.69
CA LEU A 83 -5.13 -6.89 -5.21
C LEU A 83 -6.61 -7.21 -4.95
N ASN A 84 -7.22 -7.95 -5.87
CA ASN A 84 -8.53 -8.57 -5.69
C ASN A 84 -8.42 -9.81 -4.80
N ALA A 85 -9.56 -10.35 -4.37
CA ALA A 85 -9.64 -11.58 -3.59
C ALA A 85 -8.98 -12.81 -4.26
N ASP A 86 -8.96 -12.84 -5.60
CA ASP A 86 -8.28 -13.87 -6.40
C ASP A 86 -6.74 -13.69 -6.45
N GLY A 87 -6.21 -12.60 -5.90
CA GLY A 87 -4.78 -12.26 -5.92
C GLY A 87 -4.31 -11.58 -7.22
N SER A 88 -5.23 -11.36 -8.18
CA SER A 88 -5.01 -10.52 -9.36
C SER A 88 -4.96 -9.05 -9.00
N ASN A 89 -4.33 -8.23 -9.84
CA ASN A 89 -4.31 -6.78 -9.67
C ASN A 89 -5.72 -6.21 -9.79
N ALA A 90 -6.10 -5.38 -8.82
CA ALA A 90 -7.38 -4.69 -8.83
C ALA A 90 -7.47 -3.67 -9.95
N ASP A 91 -8.70 -3.42 -10.40
CA ASP A 91 -8.96 -2.39 -11.40
C ASP A 91 -8.75 -1.00 -10.81
N ASN A 92 -8.06 -0.13 -11.55
CA ASN A 92 -7.72 1.22 -11.12
C ASN A 92 -8.94 2.14 -10.93
N ASP A 93 -10.06 1.80 -11.58
CA ASP A 93 -11.32 2.53 -11.50
C ASP A 93 -12.21 2.01 -10.36
N ALA A 94 -11.97 0.79 -9.88
CA ALA A 94 -12.71 0.22 -8.76
C ALA A 94 -12.35 0.90 -7.44
N THR A 95 -13.32 0.96 -6.53
CA THR A 95 -13.11 1.45 -5.16
C THR A 95 -12.63 0.34 -4.22
N LEU A 96 -11.96 0.70 -3.13
CA LEU A 96 -11.59 -0.28 -2.10
C LEU A 96 -12.82 -1.02 -1.54
N GLY A 97 -13.96 -0.32 -1.43
CA GLY A 97 -15.24 -0.90 -1.02
C GLY A 97 -15.72 -2.01 -1.96
N GLU A 98 -15.71 -1.76 -3.27
CA GLU A 98 -16.10 -2.75 -4.28
C GLU A 98 -15.17 -3.96 -4.32
N ILE A 99 -13.87 -3.76 -4.08
CA ILE A 99 -12.91 -4.86 -4.02
C ILE A 99 -13.13 -5.68 -2.75
N ARG A 100 -13.39 -5.02 -1.62
CA ARG A 100 -13.70 -5.69 -0.35
C ARG A 100 -14.94 -6.58 -0.46
N GLU A 101 -15.96 -6.18 -1.22
CA GLU A 101 -17.16 -7.00 -1.43
C GLU A 101 -16.88 -8.33 -2.16
N GLN A 102 -15.69 -8.49 -2.74
CA GLN A 102 -15.27 -9.72 -3.43
C GLN A 102 -14.54 -10.72 -2.52
N TYR A 103 -14.21 -10.34 -1.28
CA TYR A 103 -13.55 -11.18 -0.27
C TYR A 103 -14.55 -11.95 0.59
#